data_AF-A0A921LV92-F1
#
_entry.id   AF-A0A921LV92-F1
#
_cell.length_a   1.000
_cell.length_b   1.000
_cell.length_c   1.000
_cell.angle_alpha   90.00
_cell.angle_beta   90.00
_cell.angle_gamma   90.00
#
_symmetry.space_group_name_H-M   'P 1'
#
loop_
_entity.id
_entity.type
_entity.pdbx_description
1 polymer ?
#
loop_
_entity_poly.entity_id
_entity_poly.type
_entity_poly.pdbx_seq_one_letter_code
_entity_poly.pdbx_strand_id
1 'polypeptide(L)'
;MTQDTAIEAWVDRFRDDRDNQYVGEQHVQRAAAIIRLIGTSALDRGFAVPPPDDGDLLRLHREDATWAHIVCATDDGVTYFLRVQEVCAPNAPRKPPAAVGADPDEPRWLACRVREFIGTGLLQISIRTDGDVACRRSAKDTATSSLEEKIPSAFNEFASAMERRRKDRRERAEWEEAKRRARERYACDRLMADMDHQAEQYLAMARRREFLSALERALERYEGADRVQVARRIALLRERVDAEDPGLHPERIDISVPEPDDARLAPYMDGWSVDGPYRISSMGTRERTRRIESPWPQETGAYVGGMLGAMPDYAGPYGTGAGRYGEPDF
;
A
#
# COMPACT_ATOMS: atom_id res chain seq x y z
N MET A 1 23.46 -10.21 28.30
CA MET A 1 24.59 -10.84 27.58
C MET A 1 25.08 -9.82 26.54
N THR A 2 26.39 -9.62 26.38
CA THR A 2 26.88 -8.67 25.35
C THR A 2 26.81 -9.32 23.96
N GLN A 3 26.70 -8.53 22.89
CA GLN A 3 26.64 -9.05 21.52
C GLN A 3 27.91 -9.83 21.15
N ASP A 4 29.07 -9.42 21.64
CA ASP A 4 30.33 -10.15 21.46
C ASP A 4 30.30 -11.53 22.15
N THR A 5 29.69 -11.62 23.33
CA THR A 5 29.47 -12.91 24.01
C THR A 5 28.52 -13.81 23.21
N ALA A 6 27.53 -13.24 22.51
CA ALA A 6 26.64 -14.01 21.65
C ALA A 6 27.38 -14.62 20.46
N ILE A 7 28.30 -13.87 19.84
CA ILE A 7 29.14 -14.35 18.75
C ILE A 7 29.99 -15.53 19.22
N GLU A 8 30.67 -15.40 20.36
CA GLU A 8 31.49 -16.50 20.89
C GLU A 8 30.65 -17.74 21.23
N ALA A 9 29.44 -17.57 21.76
CA ALA A 9 28.54 -18.70 22.01
C ALA A 9 28.17 -19.47 20.73
N TRP A 10 28.00 -18.78 19.59
CA TRP A 10 27.83 -19.43 18.28
C TRP A 10 29.09 -20.15 17.81
N VAL A 11 30.26 -19.54 18.01
CA VAL A 11 31.55 -20.15 17.66
C VAL A 11 31.81 -21.42 18.48
N ASP A 12 31.54 -21.37 19.78
CA ASP A 12 31.72 -22.51 20.68
C ASP A 12 30.73 -23.62 20.36
N ARG A 13 29.45 -23.29 20.13
CA ARG A 13 28.46 -24.25 19.64
C ARG A 13 28.91 -24.93 18.34
N PHE A 14 29.46 -24.17 17.39
CA PHE A 14 29.99 -24.73 16.14
C PHE A 14 31.17 -25.69 16.37
N ARG A 15 32.07 -25.36 17.31
CA ARG A 15 33.21 -26.23 17.66
C ARG A 15 32.76 -27.52 18.34
N ASP A 16 31.76 -27.43 19.21
CA ASP A 16 31.28 -28.56 20.01
C ASP A 16 30.35 -29.49 19.20
N ASP A 17 29.54 -28.93 18.29
CA ASP A 17 28.59 -29.66 17.47
C ASP A 17 29.24 -30.24 16.21
N ARG A 18 29.98 -31.35 16.40
CA ARG A 18 30.68 -32.06 15.32
C ARG A 18 29.74 -32.49 14.18
N ASP A 19 28.48 -32.78 14.49
CA ASP A 19 27.46 -33.19 13.53
C ASP A 19 26.96 -32.05 12.66
N ASN A 20 27.16 -30.81 13.09
CA ASN A 20 26.77 -29.61 12.36
C ASN A 20 27.97 -28.82 11.82
N GLN A 21 29.22 -29.31 11.89
CA GLN A 21 30.38 -28.56 11.39
C GLN A 21 30.43 -28.41 9.87
N TYR A 22 30.10 -29.46 9.11
CA TYR A 22 30.14 -29.46 7.63
C TYR A 22 31.48 -29.01 7.01
N VAL A 23 32.58 -29.12 7.75
CA VAL A 23 33.96 -28.82 7.31
C VAL A 23 34.89 -29.93 7.78
N GLY A 24 35.94 -30.23 7.02
CA GLY A 24 36.99 -31.14 7.48
C GLY A 24 37.71 -30.60 8.73
N GLU A 25 38.27 -31.50 9.53
CA GLU A 25 38.92 -31.19 10.82
C GLU A 25 39.99 -30.09 10.68
N GLN A 26 40.80 -30.15 9.61
CA GLN A 26 41.83 -29.13 9.34
C GLN A 26 41.28 -27.71 9.08
N HIS A 27 39.98 -27.56 8.81
CA HIS A 27 39.34 -26.29 8.46
C HIS A 27 38.42 -25.75 9.55
N VAL A 28 38.21 -26.48 10.65
CA VAL A 28 37.34 -26.05 11.77
C VAL A 28 37.78 -24.70 12.32
N GLN A 29 39.07 -24.46 12.53
CA GLN A 29 39.56 -23.18 13.06
C GLN A 29 39.35 -22.01 12.10
N ARG A 30 39.52 -22.23 10.78
CA ARG A 30 39.25 -21.21 9.76
C ARG A 30 37.75 -20.90 9.70
N ALA A 31 36.91 -21.93 9.71
CA ALA A 31 35.45 -21.76 9.72
C ALA A 31 34.96 -21.01 10.97
N ALA A 32 35.51 -21.31 12.15
CA ALA A 32 35.24 -20.57 13.38
C ALA A 32 35.63 -19.08 13.26
N ALA A 33 36.80 -18.78 12.68
CA ALA A 33 37.22 -17.40 12.44
C ALA A 33 36.29 -16.67 11.45
N ILE A 34 35.81 -17.36 10.41
CA ILE A 34 34.82 -16.83 9.47
C ILE A 34 33.49 -16.56 10.17
N ILE A 35 33.01 -17.45 11.04
CA ILE A 35 31.78 -17.25 11.83
C ILE A 35 31.91 -15.99 12.70
N ARG A 36 33.04 -15.83 13.39
CA ARG A 36 33.33 -14.62 14.16
C ARG A 36 33.36 -13.36 13.31
N LEU A 37 33.98 -13.43 12.11
CA LEU A 37 34.03 -12.32 11.16
C LEU A 37 32.63 -11.93 10.66
N ILE A 38 31.76 -12.91 10.40
CA ILE A 38 30.36 -12.69 10.04
C ILE A 38 29.66 -11.94 11.18
N GLY A 39 29.77 -12.42 12.42
CA GLY A 39 29.17 -11.78 13.58
C GLY A 39 29.64 -10.33 13.75
N THR A 40 30.96 -10.11 13.72
CA THR A 40 31.56 -8.77 13.86
C THR A 40 31.10 -7.83 12.74
N SER A 41 31.14 -8.32 11.49
CA SER A 41 30.69 -7.54 10.32
C SER A 41 29.21 -7.18 10.39
N ALA A 42 28.38 -8.05 10.99
CA ALA A 42 26.97 -7.82 11.22
C ALA A 42 26.78 -6.72 12.28
N LEU A 43 27.46 -6.81 13.43
CA LEU A 43 27.38 -5.80 14.48
C LEU A 43 27.83 -4.41 13.99
N ASP A 44 28.94 -4.34 13.24
CA ASP A 44 29.47 -3.10 12.65
C ASP A 44 28.45 -2.37 11.75
N ARG A 45 27.46 -3.10 11.24
CA ARG A 45 26.42 -2.56 10.33
C ARG A 45 25.05 -2.49 10.97
N GLY A 46 24.98 -2.63 12.30
CA GLY A 46 23.75 -2.48 13.07
C GLY A 46 22.81 -3.67 13.01
N PHE A 47 23.30 -4.85 12.66
CA PHE A 47 22.56 -6.09 12.88
C PHE A 47 22.72 -6.53 14.34
N ALA A 48 21.72 -7.22 14.87
CA ALA A 48 21.84 -7.94 16.13
C ALA A 48 22.27 -9.39 15.89
N VAL A 49 23.02 -9.97 16.81
CA VAL A 49 23.37 -11.39 16.84
C VAL A 49 22.70 -12.00 18.07
N PRO A 50 21.50 -12.61 17.93
CA PRO A 50 20.84 -13.25 19.06
C PRO A 50 21.66 -14.47 19.54
N PRO A 51 21.63 -14.80 20.84
CA PRO A 51 22.22 -16.03 21.37
C PRO A 51 21.72 -17.29 20.65
N PRO A 52 22.50 -18.39 20.62
CA PRO A 52 22.03 -19.68 20.10
C PRO A 52 20.90 -20.30 20.93
N ASP A 53 20.78 -19.95 22.21
CA ASP A 53 19.75 -20.37 23.16
C ASP A 53 18.61 -19.36 23.34
N ASP A 54 18.52 -18.35 22.46
CA ASP A 54 17.45 -17.36 22.48
C ASP A 54 16.07 -18.02 22.33
N GLY A 55 15.20 -17.78 23.30
CA GLY A 55 13.90 -18.44 23.39
C GLY A 55 12.95 -18.09 22.24
N ASP A 56 12.98 -16.84 21.76
CA ASP A 56 12.12 -16.41 20.65
C ASP A 56 12.65 -16.94 19.31
N LEU A 57 13.97 -16.92 19.12
CA LEU A 57 14.63 -17.53 17.97
C LEU A 57 14.26 -19.01 17.84
N LEU A 58 14.37 -19.78 18.94
CA LEU A 58 14.08 -21.21 18.96
C LEU A 58 12.58 -21.52 18.90
N ARG A 59 11.72 -20.60 19.32
CA ARG A 59 10.26 -20.74 19.21
C ARG A 59 9.76 -20.51 17.79
N LEU A 60 10.30 -19.50 17.10
CA LEU A 60 9.85 -19.07 15.78
C LEU A 60 10.60 -19.77 14.64
N HIS A 61 11.89 -20.05 14.81
CA HIS A 61 12.78 -20.47 13.73
C HIS A 61 13.65 -21.67 14.10
N ARG A 62 13.13 -22.62 14.89
CA ARG A 62 13.89 -23.78 15.40
C ARG A 62 14.72 -24.50 14.33
N GLU A 63 14.11 -24.84 13.20
CA GLU A 63 14.77 -25.60 12.13
C GLU A 63 15.93 -24.83 11.49
N ASP A 64 15.73 -23.54 11.21
CA ASP A 64 16.79 -22.72 10.61
C ASP A 64 17.88 -22.33 11.63
N ALA A 65 17.51 -22.10 12.90
CA ALA A 65 18.46 -21.84 13.99
C ALA A 65 19.30 -23.06 14.38
N THR A 66 18.75 -24.27 14.21
CA THR A 66 19.52 -25.52 14.35
C THR A 66 20.44 -25.74 13.15
N TRP A 67 19.99 -25.39 11.95
CA TRP A 67 20.79 -25.44 10.73
C TRP A 67 21.94 -24.41 10.69
N ALA A 68 21.75 -23.22 11.25
CA ALA A 68 22.72 -22.13 11.18
C ALA A 68 23.96 -22.36 12.05
N HIS A 69 25.08 -21.77 11.63
CA HIS A 69 26.29 -21.62 12.43
C HIS A 69 26.35 -20.25 13.11
N ILE A 70 25.62 -19.26 12.58
CA ILE A 70 25.36 -17.97 13.21
C ILE A 70 24.07 -17.38 12.65
N VAL A 71 23.39 -16.60 13.48
CA VAL A 71 22.16 -15.89 13.12
C VAL A 71 22.39 -14.39 13.26
N CYS A 72 21.89 -13.62 12.30
CA CYS A 72 21.90 -12.17 12.33
C CYS A 72 20.46 -11.66 12.16
N ALA A 73 19.98 -10.85 13.08
CA ALA A 73 18.66 -10.24 13.05
C ALA A 73 18.75 -8.74 12.75
N THR A 74 17.67 -8.21 12.20
CA THR A 74 17.53 -6.80 11.86
C THR A 74 16.42 -6.17 12.68
N ASP A 75 16.49 -4.86 12.93
CA ASP A 75 15.44 -4.16 13.70
C ASP A 75 14.06 -4.22 13.03
N ASP A 76 14.01 -4.50 11.73
CA ASP A 76 12.77 -4.65 10.98
C ASP A 76 12.22 -6.08 10.95
N GLY A 77 12.76 -6.96 11.80
CA GLY A 77 12.24 -8.30 12.04
C GLY A 77 12.64 -9.33 11.00
N VAL A 78 13.60 -9.02 10.12
CA VAL A 78 14.20 -10.00 9.20
C VAL A 78 15.36 -10.71 9.89
N THR A 79 15.37 -12.03 9.80
CA THR A 79 16.36 -12.93 10.38
C THR A 79 17.13 -13.66 9.30
N TYR A 80 18.45 -13.53 9.33
CA TYR A 80 19.39 -14.20 8.45
C TYR A 80 20.05 -15.36 9.17
N PHE A 81 19.97 -16.54 8.56
CA PHE A 81 20.60 -17.77 9.04
C PHE A 81 21.78 -18.08 8.13
N LEU A 82 22.98 -18.13 8.69
CA LEU A 82 24.21 -18.34 7.93
C LEU A 82 24.87 -19.65 8.32
N ARG A 83 25.27 -20.43 7.32
CA ARG A 83 26.03 -21.66 7.48
C ARG A 83 27.34 -21.55 6.71
N VAL A 84 28.45 -21.94 7.34
CA VAL A 84 29.77 -22.05 6.72
C VAL A 84 30.05 -23.54 6.49
N GLN A 85 30.29 -23.95 5.26
CA GLN A 85 30.51 -25.36 4.91
C GLN A 85 31.64 -25.52 3.90
N GLU A 86 32.31 -26.66 3.92
CA GLU A 86 33.35 -26.99 2.95
C GLU A 86 32.73 -27.54 1.67
N VAL A 87 33.26 -27.07 0.55
CA VAL A 87 32.83 -27.53 -0.77
C VAL A 87 33.45 -28.90 -1.05
N CYS A 88 32.58 -29.86 -1.31
CA CYS A 88 32.98 -31.18 -1.77
C CYS A 88 33.42 -31.13 -3.23
N ALA A 89 34.44 -31.93 -3.58
CA ALA A 89 34.90 -32.05 -4.95
C ALA A 89 33.74 -32.48 -5.88
N PRO A 90 33.65 -31.91 -7.09
CA PRO A 90 32.69 -32.37 -8.07
C PRO A 90 33.00 -33.83 -8.43
N ASN A 91 31.95 -34.62 -8.67
CA ASN A 91 32.06 -36.03 -9.08
C ASN A 91 32.69 -36.99 -8.07
N ALA A 92 32.65 -36.68 -6.78
CA ALA A 92 33.03 -37.65 -5.75
C ALA A 92 32.24 -38.97 -5.93
N PRO A 93 32.91 -40.14 -5.77
CA PRO A 93 32.31 -41.43 -6.01
C PRO A 93 31.14 -41.69 -5.06
N ARG A 94 30.22 -42.55 -5.48
CA ARG A 94 29.04 -42.90 -4.67
C ARG A 94 29.46 -43.92 -3.60
N LYS A 95 29.09 -43.67 -2.34
CA LYS A 95 29.28 -44.66 -1.26
C LYS A 95 28.38 -45.88 -1.53
N PRO A 96 28.82 -47.11 -1.18
CA PRO A 96 27.93 -48.27 -1.14
C PRO A 96 26.71 -47.97 -0.24
N PRO A 97 25.48 -48.36 -0.62
CA PRO A 97 24.29 -48.07 0.20
C PRO A 97 24.39 -48.58 1.64
N ALA A 98 25.02 -49.73 1.84
CA ALA A 98 25.23 -50.33 3.17
C ALA A 98 26.22 -49.55 4.06
N ALA A 99 27.01 -48.64 3.50
CA ALA A 99 27.98 -47.82 4.23
C ALA A 99 27.42 -46.45 4.65
N VAL A 100 26.27 -46.04 4.11
CA VAL A 100 25.66 -44.73 4.46
C VAL A 100 25.05 -44.81 5.85
N GLY A 101 25.57 -44.01 6.78
CA GLY A 101 25.15 -44.00 8.18
C GLY A 101 25.62 -45.21 8.99
N ALA A 102 26.55 -46.00 8.46
CA ALA A 102 27.03 -47.23 9.10
C ALA A 102 28.12 -46.99 10.14
N ASP A 103 28.86 -45.87 10.03
CA ASP A 103 29.94 -45.50 10.95
C ASP A 103 29.39 -44.56 12.05
N PRO A 104 29.29 -45.02 13.31
CA PRO A 104 28.83 -44.19 14.42
C PRO A 104 29.89 -43.19 14.91
N ASP A 105 31.16 -43.41 14.59
CA ASP A 105 32.28 -42.58 15.02
C ASP A 105 32.55 -41.42 14.04
N GLU A 106 31.97 -41.47 12.83
CA GLU A 106 31.98 -40.40 11.83
C GLU A 106 30.88 -39.35 12.14
N PRO A 107 31.14 -38.04 11.96
CA PRO A 107 30.11 -37.02 12.09
C PRO A 107 28.90 -37.33 11.20
N ARG A 108 27.69 -37.11 11.70
CA ARG A 108 26.44 -37.44 11.01
C ARG A 108 26.37 -36.84 9.59
N TRP A 109 26.87 -35.62 9.42
CA TRP A 109 26.88 -34.94 8.12
C TRP A 109 27.79 -35.59 7.06
N LEU A 110 28.80 -36.37 7.49
CA LEU A 110 29.67 -37.18 6.63
C LEU A 110 29.12 -38.60 6.47
N ALA A 111 28.69 -39.22 7.57
CA ALA A 111 28.16 -40.57 7.60
C ALA A 111 26.92 -40.71 6.70
N CYS A 112 26.01 -39.74 6.75
CA CYS A 112 24.76 -39.77 5.98
C CYS A 112 24.89 -39.33 4.51
N ARG A 113 26.11 -39.01 4.02
CA ARG A 113 26.29 -38.63 2.60
C ARG A 113 26.20 -39.85 1.69
N VAL A 114 25.48 -39.68 0.57
CA VAL A 114 25.37 -40.69 -0.49
C VAL A 114 26.66 -40.82 -1.32
N ARG A 115 27.48 -39.77 -1.34
CA ARG A 115 28.78 -39.73 -2.03
C ARG A 115 29.90 -39.52 -1.03
N GLU A 116 31.09 -39.99 -1.36
CA GLU A 116 32.28 -39.70 -0.57
C GLU A 116 32.49 -38.19 -0.47
N PHE A 117 32.98 -37.75 0.69
CA PHE A 117 33.38 -36.37 0.85
C PHE A 117 34.86 -36.25 0.54
N ILE A 118 35.17 -35.58 -0.56
CA ILE A 118 36.53 -35.20 -0.91
C ILE A 118 36.61 -33.69 -0.68
N GLY A 119 37.20 -33.30 0.45
CA GLY A 119 37.38 -31.90 0.82
C GLY A 119 38.25 -31.17 -0.20
N THR A 120 37.78 -30.01 -0.66
CA THR A 120 38.55 -29.15 -1.60
C THR A 120 39.34 -28.07 -0.87
N GLY A 121 39.15 -27.92 0.45
CA GLY A 121 39.67 -26.82 1.25
C GLY A 121 39.00 -25.46 0.98
N LEU A 122 38.07 -25.40 0.03
CA LEU A 122 37.30 -24.19 -0.28
C LEU A 122 36.05 -24.13 0.59
N LEU A 123 35.84 -23.02 1.26
CA LEU A 123 34.67 -22.79 2.10
C LEU A 123 33.59 -22.03 1.33
N GLN A 124 32.33 -22.25 1.72
CA GLN A 124 31.14 -21.60 1.20
C GLN A 124 30.24 -21.16 2.35
N ILE A 125 29.67 -19.96 2.21
CA ILE A 125 28.60 -19.45 3.06
C ILE A 125 27.28 -19.68 2.33
N SER A 126 26.31 -20.27 3.02
CA SER A 126 24.92 -20.36 2.58
C SER A 126 24.06 -19.50 3.48
N ILE A 127 23.16 -18.73 2.89
CA ILE A 127 22.29 -17.79 3.62
C ILE A 127 20.84 -18.18 3.38
N ARG A 128 20.09 -18.39 4.47
CA ARG A 128 18.64 -18.49 4.48
C ARG A 128 18.07 -17.26 5.17
N THR A 129 16.83 -16.91 4.84
CA THR A 129 16.11 -15.78 5.43
C THR A 129 14.68 -16.18 5.71
N ASP A 130 14.05 -15.52 6.67
CA ASP A 130 12.62 -15.59 6.94
C ASP A 130 11.83 -14.74 5.91
N GLY A 131 11.42 -15.38 4.82
CA GLY A 131 10.46 -14.79 3.88
C GLY A 131 11.06 -13.98 2.73
N ASP A 132 12.38 -13.82 2.64
CA ASP A 132 13.03 -13.17 1.48
C ASP A 132 13.87 -14.15 0.64
N VAL A 133 13.22 -14.73 -0.38
CA VAL A 133 13.87 -15.64 -1.34
C VAL A 133 14.95 -14.91 -2.15
N ALA A 134 14.86 -13.59 -2.37
CA ALA A 134 15.85 -12.83 -3.12
C ALA A 134 17.19 -12.69 -2.38
N CYS A 135 17.18 -12.86 -1.06
CA CYS A 135 18.38 -12.88 -0.22
C CYS A 135 18.99 -14.27 -0.03
N ARG A 136 18.43 -15.34 -0.64
CA ARG A 136 19.10 -16.65 -0.71
C ARG A 136 20.35 -16.55 -1.57
N ARG A 137 21.45 -16.16 -0.95
CA ARG A 137 22.75 -16.02 -1.60
C ARG A 137 23.73 -17.02 -1.02
N SER A 138 24.71 -17.37 -1.84
CA SER A 138 25.89 -18.07 -1.38
C SER A 138 27.14 -17.35 -1.85
N ALA A 139 28.10 -17.19 -0.95
CA ALA A 139 29.45 -16.77 -1.29
C ALA A 139 30.37 -17.99 -1.13
N LYS A 140 31.37 -18.13 -1.99
CA LYS A 140 32.35 -19.23 -1.94
C LYS A 140 33.76 -18.70 -2.15
N ASP A 141 34.74 -19.35 -1.54
CA ASP A 141 36.15 -19.21 -1.92
C ASP A 141 36.34 -19.49 -3.43
N THR A 142 37.16 -18.67 -4.06
CA THR A 142 37.67 -18.92 -5.42
C THR A 142 39.19 -18.92 -5.39
N ALA A 143 39.82 -19.30 -6.51
CA ALA A 143 41.28 -19.26 -6.63
C ALA A 143 41.87 -17.84 -6.45
N THR A 144 41.05 -16.80 -6.61
CA THR A 144 41.47 -15.39 -6.62
C THR A 144 40.89 -14.56 -5.49
N SER A 145 39.99 -15.11 -4.66
CA SER A 145 39.33 -14.34 -3.61
C SER A 145 38.82 -15.23 -2.50
N SER A 146 39.09 -14.82 -1.27
CA SER A 146 38.72 -15.53 -0.06
C SER A 146 37.32 -15.10 0.42
N LEU A 147 36.66 -15.94 1.23
CA LEU A 147 35.43 -15.56 1.92
C LEU A 147 35.64 -14.38 2.87
N GLU A 148 36.79 -14.33 3.53
CA GLU A 148 37.17 -13.28 4.47
C GLU A 148 37.12 -11.89 3.82
N GLU A 149 37.55 -11.78 2.57
CA GLU A 149 37.46 -10.54 1.78
C GLU A 149 36.02 -10.21 1.35
N LYS A 150 35.19 -11.23 1.08
CA LYS A 150 33.84 -11.07 0.54
C LYS A 150 32.80 -10.72 1.60
N ILE A 151 32.96 -11.21 2.84
CA ILE A 151 31.97 -11.06 3.91
C ILE A 151 31.64 -9.57 4.16
N PRO A 152 32.61 -8.67 4.39
CA PRO A 152 32.29 -7.27 4.66
C PRO A 152 31.51 -6.61 3.51
N SER A 153 31.85 -6.94 2.27
CA SER A 153 31.14 -6.42 1.09
C SER A 153 29.70 -6.93 1.02
N ALA A 154 29.47 -8.23 1.28
CA ALA A 154 28.13 -8.81 1.29
C ALA A 154 27.22 -8.13 2.33
N PHE A 155 27.76 -7.83 3.51
CA PHE A 155 27.00 -7.13 4.54
C PHE A 155 26.75 -5.65 4.22
N ASN A 156 27.61 -4.97 3.46
CA ASN A 156 27.32 -3.62 2.95
C ASN A 156 26.07 -3.62 2.04
N GLU A 157 25.94 -4.65 1.19
CA GLU A 157 24.77 -4.82 0.34
C GLU A 157 23.51 -5.10 1.15
N PHE A 158 23.61 -5.91 2.22
CA PHE A 158 22.49 -6.14 3.14
C PHE A 158 22.07 -4.86 3.86
N ALA A 159 23.01 -4.07 4.37
CA ALA A 159 22.72 -2.77 4.98
C ALA A 159 21.99 -1.83 4.00
N SER A 160 22.47 -1.74 2.76
CA SER A 160 21.82 -0.94 1.71
C SER A 160 20.42 -1.47 1.34
N ALA A 161 20.19 -2.77 1.43
CA ALA A 161 18.86 -3.36 1.24
C ALA A 161 17.92 -3.04 2.41
N MET A 162 18.42 -3.08 3.66
CA MET A 162 17.64 -2.69 4.85
C MET A 162 17.22 -1.23 4.79
N GLU A 163 18.12 -0.32 4.44
CA GLU A 163 17.80 1.11 4.30
C GLU A 163 16.70 1.35 3.27
N ARG A 164 16.76 0.66 2.13
CA ARG A 164 15.69 0.70 1.12
C ARG A 164 14.36 0.22 1.69
N ARG A 165 14.32 -0.94 2.35
CA ARG A 165 13.08 -1.43 2.99
C ARG A 165 12.54 -0.49 4.06
N ARG A 166 13.42 0.11 4.87
CA ARG A 166 13.05 1.10 5.89
C ARG A 166 12.42 2.33 5.24
N LYS A 167 13.00 2.80 4.14
CA LYS A 167 12.44 3.90 3.35
C LYS A 167 11.09 3.54 2.75
N ASP A 168 10.97 2.39 2.09
CA ASP A 168 9.72 1.94 1.46
C ASP A 168 8.58 1.78 2.47
N ARG A 169 8.88 1.24 3.67
CA ARG A 169 7.89 1.14 4.76
C ARG A 169 7.47 2.51 5.29
N ARG A 170 8.41 3.44 5.45
CA ARG A 170 8.09 4.82 5.88
C ARG A 170 7.22 5.51 4.83
N GLU A 171 7.60 5.46 3.56
CA GLU A 171 6.83 6.04 2.46
C GLU A 171 5.43 5.44 2.38
N ARG A 172 5.29 4.11 2.59
CA ARG A 172 3.97 3.47 2.66
C ARG A 172 3.15 3.93 3.85
N ALA A 173 3.75 4.03 5.04
CA ALA A 173 3.05 4.51 6.23
C ALA A 173 2.59 5.97 6.08
N GLU A 174 3.45 6.84 5.54
CA GLU A 174 3.10 8.24 5.24
C GLU A 174 1.98 8.34 4.19
N TRP A 175 2.01 7.48 3.17
CA TRP A 175 0.99 7.40 2.15
C TRP A 175 -0.37 6.96 2.70
N GLU A 176 -0.42 5.92 3.52
CA GLU A 176 -1.67 5.46 4.17
C GLU A 176 -2.25 6.55 5.07
N GLU A 177 -1.40 7.24 5.83
CA GLU A 177 -1.80 8.35 6.68
C GLU A 177 -2.29 9.56 5.87
N ALA A 178 -1.68 9.83 4.71
CA ALA A 178 -2.17 10.83 3.78
C ALA A 178 -3.54 10.43 3.20
N LYS A 179 -3.73 9.15 2.84
CA LYS A 179 -5.01 8.63 2.33
C LYS A 179 -6.13 8.72 3.37
N ARG A 180 -5.82 8.43 4.64
CA ARG A 180 -6.75 8.60 5.77
C ARG A 180 -7.18 10.06 5.92
N ARG A 181 -6.22 10.99 6.01
CA ARG A 181 -6.50 12.44 6.12
C ARG A 181 -7.24 12.99 4.90
N ALA A 182 -6.96 12.46 3.71
CA ALA A 182 -7.65 12.82 2.48
C ALA A 182 -9.15 12.43 2.55
N ARG A 183 -9.46 11.23 3.04
CA ARG A 183 -10.84 10.77 3.24
C ARG A 183 -11.59 11.62 4.26
N GLU A 184 -10.95 11.97 5.37
CA GLU A 184 -11.53 12.83 6.40
C GLU A 184 -11.86 14.23 5.84
N ARG A 185 -10.93 14.83 5.10
CA ARG A 185 -11.16 16.13 4.44
C ARG A 185 -12.29 16.08 3.41
N TYR A 186 -12.30 15.05 2.56
CA TYR A 186 -13.40 14.85 1.61
C TYR A 186 -14.75 14.72 2.32
N ALA A 187 -14.80 13.96 3.43
CA ALA A 187 -16.02 13.80 4.20
C ALA A 187 -16.51 15.12 4.80
N CYS A 188 -15.60 15.92 5.39
CA CYS A 188 -15.93 17.24 5.89
C CYS A 188 -16.47 18.16 4.80
N ASP A 189 -15.79 18.25 3.65
CA ASP A 189 -16.21 19.13 2.56
C ASP A 189 -17.57 18.71 1.97
N ARG A 190 -17.83 17.41 1.88
CA ARG A 190 -19.15 16.88 1.47
C ARG A 190 -20.25 17.23 2.46
N LEU A 191 -20.03 17.03 3.75
CA LEU A 191 -20.99 17.39 4.79
C LEU A 191 -21.28 18.90 4.81
N MET A 192 -20.24 19.73 4.63
CA MET A 192 -20.40 21.18 4.53
C MET A 192 -21.25 21.56 3.32
N ALA A 193 -20.97 21.00 2.15
CA ALA A 193 -21.76 21.27 0.94
C ALA A 193 -23.23 20.85 1.09
N ASP A 194 -23.49 19.70 1.72
CA ASP A 194 -24.85 19.21 1.94
C ASP A 194 -25.58 20.06 3.00
N MET A 195 -24.88 20.52 4.05
CA MET A 195 -25.41 21.46 5.04
C MET A 195 -25.74 22.82 4.42
N ASP A 196 -24.87 23.36 3.57
CA ASP A 196 -25.12 24.63 2.86
C ASP A 196 -26.37 24.52 1.99
N HIS A 197 -26.54 23.40 1.27
CA HIS A 197 -27.75 23.13 0.50
C HIS A 197 -29.01 23.07 1.38
N GLN A 198 -28.96 22.41 2.54
CA GLN A 198 -30.07 22.35 3.48
C GLN A 198 -30.40 23.72 4.08
N ALA A 199 -29.40 24.55 4.36
CA ALA A 199 -29.58 25.90 4.84
C ALA A 199 -30.31 26.79 3.81
N GLU A 200 -29.96 26.66 2.53
CA GLU A 200 -30.68 27.33 1.44
C GLU A 200 -32.14 26.89 1.36
N GLN A 201 -32.40 25.58 1.45
CA GLN A 201 -33.77 25.04 1.46
C GLN A 201 -34.56 25.56 2.66
N TYR A 202 -33.96 25.58 3.85
CA TYR A 202 -34.57 26.14 5.06
C TYR A 202 -34.96 27.61 4.87
N LEU A 203 -34.06 28.45 4.36
CA LEU A 203 -34.34 29.86 4.09
C LEU A 203 -35.46 30.04 3.06
N ALA A 204 -35.50 29.20 2.02
CA ALA A 204 -36.57 29.22 1.04
C ALA A 204 -37.93 28.86 1.66
N MET A 205 -37.98 27.85 2.53
CA MET A 205 -39.20 27.46 3.24
C MET A 205 -39.65 28.52 4.24
N ALA A 206 -38.73 29.12 5.00
CA ALA A 206 -39.02 30.21 5.91
C ALA A 206 -39.69 31.40 5.19
N ARG A 207 -39.17 31.80 4.01
CA ARG A 207 -39.78 32.85 3.17
C ARG A 207 -41.18 32.48 2.68
N ARG A 208 -41.38 31.24 2.24
CA ARG A 208 -42.72 30.73 1.85
C ARG A 208 -43.68 30.77 3.05
N ARG A 209 -43.18 30.45 4.24
CA ARG A 209 -43.99 30.46 5.46
C ARG A 209 -44.42 31.87 5.83
N GLU A 210 -43.50 32.82 5.77
CA GLU A 210 -43.80 34.23 6.02
C GLU A 210 -44.83 34.77 5.02
N PHE A 211 -44.70 34.42 3.74
CA PHE A 211 -45.66 34.79 2.70
C PHE A 211 -47.06 34.22 2.96
N LEU A 212 -47.17 32.93 3.31
CA LEU A 212 -48.45 32.32 3.66
C LEU A 212 -49.08 33.01 4.89
N SER A 213 -48.29 33.33 5.92
CA SER A 213 -48.78 34.07 7.08
C SER A 213 -49.22 35.50 6.73
N ALA A 214 -48.65 36.11 5.69
CA ALA A 214 -49.15 37.38 5.14
C ALA A 214 -50.48 37.21 4.39
N LEU A 215 -50.65 36.13 3.62
CA LEU A 215 -51.90 35.81 2.93
C LEU A 215 -53.04 35.49 3.91
N GLU A 216 -52.76 34.77 4.98
CA GLU A 216 -53.73 34.48 6.05
C GLU A 216 -54.25 35.79 6.68
N ARG A 217 -53.35 36.72 7.01
CA ARG A 217 -53.71 38.07 7.50
C ARG A 217 -54.45 38.93 6.45
N ALA A 218 -54.20 38.71 5.17
CA ALA A 218 -54.95 39.40 4.10
C ALA A 218 -56.37 38.81 3.94
N LEU A 219 -56.51 37.49 4.07
CA LEU A 219 -57.78 36.77 4.00
C LEU A 219 -58.77 37.17 5.11
N GLU A 220 -58.27 37.60 6.27
CA GLU A 220 -59.10 38.17 7.34
C GLU A 220 -59.94 39.37 6.87
N ARG A 221 -59.37 40.17 5.95
CA ARG A 221 -59.98 41.38 5.38
C ARG A 221 -60.63 41.16 4.01
N TYR A 222 -60.64 39.92 3.52
CA TYR A 222 -61.19 39.58 2.21
C TYR A 222 -62.67 39.18 2.30
N GLU A 223 -63.52 39.87 1.54
CA GLU A 223 -64.99 39.67 1.54
C GLU A 223 -65.52 39.01 0.25
N GLY A 224 -64.64 38.45 -0.59
CA GLY A 224 -65.04 37.79 -1.83
C GLY A 224 -65.86 36.52 -1.58
N ALA A 225 -66.77 36.20 -2.53
CA ALA A 225 -67.65 35.03 -2.46
C ALA A 225 -66.89 33.68 -2.43
N ASP A 226 -65.63 33.66 -2.88
CA ASP A 226 -64.73 32.51 -2.92
C ASP A 226 -63.83 32.37 -1.68
N ARG A 227 -64.00 33.22 -0.65
CA ARG A 227 -63.17 33.25 0.57
C ARG A 227 -62.90 31.87 1.18
N VAL A 228 -63.91 31.01 1.25
CA VAL A 228 -63.78 29.64 1.80
C VAL A 228 -62.85 28.77 0.96
N GLN A 229 -62.91 28.90 -0.37
CA GLN A 229 -62.05 28.14 -1.28
C GLN A 229 -60.61 28.62 -1.20
N VAL A 230 -60.40 29.94 -1.12
CA VAL A 230 -59.09 30.56 -0.93
C VAL A 230 -58.47 30.13 0.41
N ALA A 231 -59.25 30.12 1.50
CA ALA A 231 -58.82 29.65 2.82
C ALA A 231 -58.33 28.20 2.77
N ARG A 232 -59.09 27.31 2.13
CA ARG A 232 -58.72 25.90 1.98
C ARG A 232 -57.43 25.72 1.17
N ARG A 233 -57.22 26.55 0.15
CA ARG A 233 -56.01 26.52 -0.68
C ARG A 233 -54.78 26.96 0.12
N ILE A 234 -54.89 28.02 0.93
CA ILE A 234 -53.83 28.50 1.80
C ILE A 234 -53.46 27.43 2.84
N ALA A 235 -54.45 26.79 3.48
CA ALA A 235 -54.21 25.71 4.43
C ALA A 235 -53.49 24.50 3.81
N LEU A 236 -53.86 24.10 2.59
CA LEU A 236 -53.18 23.03 1.85
C LEU A 236 -51.70 23.39 1.55
N LEU A 237 -51.45 24.64 1.16
CA LEU A 237 -50.09 25.10 0.88
C LEU A 237 -49.24 25.16 2.15
N ARG A 238 -49.83 25.54 3.30
CA ARG A 238 -49.19 25.52 4.62
C ARG A 238 -48.74 24.11 4.99
N GLU A 239 -49.66 23.15 4.93
CA GLU A 239 -49.36 21.74 5.22
C GLU A 239 -48.22 21.22 4.33
N ARG A 240 -48.23 21.56 3.04
CA ARG A 240 -47.17 21.15 2.11
C ARG A 240 -45.82 21.78 2.43
N VAL A 241 -45.78 23.08 2.75
CA VAL A 241 -44.53 23.78 3.10
C VAL A 241 -43.96 23.23 4.40
N ASP A 242 -44.78 23.02 5.42
CA ASP A 242 -44.31 22.49 6.70
C ASP A 242 -43.81 21.03 6.54
N ALA A 243 -44.45 20.22 5.70
CA ALA A 243 -44.02 18.85 5.40
C ALA A 243 -42.70 18.76 4.61
N GLU A 244 -42.28 19.84 3.93
CA GLU A 244 -41.02 19.95 3.17
C GLU A 244 -39.93 20.72 3.94
N ASP A 245 -40.26 21.37 5.06
CA ASP A 245 -39.34 22.21 5.82
C ASP A 245 -38.29 21.34 6.54
N PRO A 246 -37.00 21.42 6.15
CA PRO A 246 -35.94 20.65 6.81
C PRO A 246 -35.77 21.05 8.29
N GLY A 247 -36.17 22.27 8.67
CA GLY A 247 -36.13 22.73 10.07
C GLY A 247 -37.18 22.08 10.97
N LEU A 248 -38.25 21.52 10.39
CA LEU A 248 -39.28 20.75 11.10
C LEU A 248 -39.04 19.24 11.04
N HIS A 249 -38.13 18.80 10.17
CA HIS A 249 -37.85 17.40 9.88
C HIS A 249 -36.35 17.05 9.97
N PRO A 250 -35.72 17.20 11.16
CA PRO A 250 -34.29 16.91 11.33
C PRO A 250 -33.91 15.45 11.02
N GLU A 251 -34.87 14.53 11.11
CA GLU A 251 -34.69 13.11 10.76
C GLU A 251 -34.38 12.88 9.27
N ARG A 252 -34.59 13.89 8.41
CA ARG A 252 -34.29 13.83 6.98
C ARG A 252 -32.88 14.31 6.63
N ILE A 253 -32.13 14.79 7.62
CA ILE A 253 -30.74 15.19 7.43
C ILE A 253 -29.89 13.92 7.29
N ASP A 254 -29.45 13.63 6.07
CA ASP A 254 -28.49 12.57 5.83
C ASP A 254 -27.09 13.03 6.21
N ILE A 255 -26.49 12.36 7.20
CA ILE A 255 -25.12 12.60 7.66
C ILE A 255 -24.13 11.58 7.09
N SER A 256 -24.60 10.67 6.23
CA SER A 256 -23.75 9.66 5.63
C SER A 256 -23.02 10.23 4.41
N VAL A 257 -21.70 10.09 4.40
CA VAL A 257 -20.88 10.41 3.23
C VAL A 257 -20.50 9.11 2.55
N PRO A 258 -20.85 8.90 1.26
CA PRO A 258 -20.41 7.72 0.53
C PRO A 258 -18.89 7.70 0.39
N GLU A 259 -18.29 6.51 0.42
CA GLU A 259 -16.84 6.38 0.26
C GLU A 259 -16.42 6.96 -1.11
N PRO A 260 -15.41 7.85 -1.15
CA PRO A 260 -14.97 8.45 -2.40
C PRO A 260 -14.30 7.40 -3.29
N ASP A 261 -14.58 7.48 -4.58
CA ASP A 261 -13.74 6.85 -5.59
C ASP A 261 -12.36 7.55 -5.69
N ASP A 262 -11.42 6.91 -6.39
CA ASP A 262 -10.06 7.41 -6.50
C ASP A 262 -9.99 8.80 -7.18
N ALA A 263 -10.91 9.11 -8.09
CA ALA A 263 -10.95 10.39 -8.79
C ALA A 263 -11.36 11.53 -7.86
N ARG A 264 -12.32 11.28 -6.96
CA ARG A 264 -12.79 12.23 -5.94
C ARG A 264 -11.79 12.39 -4.80
N LEU A 265 -11.02 11.35 -4.49
CA LEU A 265 -10.01 11.41 -3.44
C LEU A 265 -8.72 12.12 -3.90
N ALA A 266 -8.36 12.02 -5.18
CA ALA A 266 -7.11 12.56 -5.73
C ALA A 266 -6.80 14.04 -5.38
N PRO A 267 -7.77 14.98 -5.40
CA PRO A 267 -7.52 16.38 -5.02
C PRO A 267 -7.05 16.54 -3.57
N TYR A 268 -7.41 15.61 -2.68
CA TYR A 268 -7.13 15.66 -1.25
C TYR A 268 -5.84 14.94 -0.84
N MET A 269 -5.13 14.33 -1.80
CA MET A 269 -3.92 13.52 -1.55
C MET A 269 -2.63 14.34 -1.40
N ASP A 270 -2.67 15.68 -1.45
CA ASP A 270 -1.51 16.57 -1.22
C ASP A 270 -0.23 16.15 -1.98
N GLY A 271 -0.38 15.83 -3.27
CA GLY A 271 0.72 15.41 -4.14
C GLY A 271 1.15 13.95 -3.98
N TRP A 272 0.45 13.14 -3.18
CA TRP A 272 0.55 11.68 -3.23
C TRP A 272 -0.32 11.09 -4.34
N SER A 273 0.10 9.94 -4.86
CA SER A 273 -0.76 9.12 -5.73
C SER A 273 -1.85 8.41 -4.92
N VAL A 274 -3.02 8.20 -5.52
CA VAL A 274 -4.09 7.40 -4.92
C VAL A 274 -3.80 5.90 -5.00
N ASP A 275 -3.00 5.49 -6.00
CA ASP A 275 -2.74 4.10 -6.38
C ASP A 275 -1.53 3.49 -5.67
N GLY A 276 -0.68 4.31 -5.04
CA GLY A 276 0.49 3.79 -4.34
C GLY A 276 1.38 4.84 -3.68
N PRO A 277 2.39 4.39 -2.92
CA PRO A 277 3.19 5.23 -2.04
C PRO A 277 4.29 6.00 -2.79
N TYR A 278 3.90 6.75 -3.81
CA TYR A 278 4.80 7.63 -4.55
C TYR A 278 4.15 8.99 -4.76
N ARG A 279 5.01 10.02 -4.86
CA ARG A 279 4.59 11.41 -5.07
C ARG A 279 4.33 11.66 -6.55
N ILE A 280 3.23 12.34 -6.86
CA ILE A 280 2.93 12.86 -8.19
C ILE A 280 3.52 14.26 -8.27
N SER A 281 4.36 14.51 -9.28
CA SER A 281 4.87 15.85 -9.58
C SER A 281 3.71 16.82 -9.84
N SER A 282 3.80 18.03 -9.30
CA SER A 282 2.76 19.08 -9.37
C SER A 282 2.41 19.53 -10.79
N MET A 283 3.15 19.13 -11.82
CA MET A 283 2.75 19.32 -13.23
C MET A 283 1.60 18.39 -13.65
N GLY A 284 1.54 17.15 -13.15
CA GLY A 284 0.52 16.17 -13.57
C GLY A 284 -0.86 16.38 -12.92
N THR A 285 -0.91 17.00 -11.73
CA THR A 285 -2.16 17.27 -11.01
C THR A 285 -2.97 18.41 -11.62
N ARG A 286 -2.30 19.43 -12.20
CA ARG A 286 -2.98 20.58 -12.85
C ARG A 286 -3.77 20.22 -14.11
N GLU A 287 -3.38 19.16 -14.82
CA GLU A 287 -4.13 18.68 -15.98
C GLU A 287 -5.36 17.84 -15.60
N ARG A 288 -5.33 17.13 -14.46
CA ARG A 288 -6.49 16.37 -13.96
C ARG A 288 -7.56 17.26 -13.32
N THR A 289 -7.17 18.26 -12.52
CA THR A 289 -8.15 19.12 -11.81
C THR A 289 -8.92 20.06 -12.75
N ARG A 290 -8.34 20.47 -13.87
CA ARG A 290 -9.05 21.26 -14.90
C ARG A 290 -10.23 20.53 -15.55
N ARG A 291 -10.31 19.20 -15.44
CA ARG A 291 -11.40 18.41 -16.02
C ARG A 291 -12.60 18.21 -15.07
N ILE A 292 -12.45 18.55 -13.80
CA ILE A 292 -13.44 18.25 -12.74
C ILE A 292 -14.19 19.52 -12.29
N GLU A 293 -13.77 20.71 -12.70
CA GLU A 293 -14.53 21.95 -12.47
C GLU A 293 -15.75 22.07 -13.43
N SER A 294 -16.78 21.27 -13.16
CA SER A 294 -18.20 21.61 -13.43
C SER A 294 -19.10 20.55 -12.79
N PRO A 295 -19.75 20.83 -11.64
CA PRO A 295 -20.75 19.94 -11.05
C PRO A 295 -22.16 20.13 -11.65
N TRP A 296 -22.32 20.96 -12.68
CA TRP A 296 -23.62 21.20 -13.32
C TRP A 296 -23.61 20.68 -14.77
N PRO A 297 -24.72 20.09 -15.26
CA PRO A 297 -24.88 19.83 -16.69
C PRO A 297 -24.83 21.18 -17.41
N GLN A 298 -23.83 21.38 -18.27
CA GLN A 298 -23.80 22.54 -19.14
C GLN A 298 -24.93 22.37 -20.17
N GLU A 299 -26.05 23.07 -19.95
CA GLU A 299 -27.01 23.35 -21.00
C GLU A 299 -26.26 24.02 -22.15
N THR A 300 -26.25 23.38 -23.31
CA THR A 300 -25.79 23.95 -24.57
C THR A 300 -26.75 25.07 -24.99
N GLY A 301 -26.54 26.26 -24.44
CA GLY A 301 -27.24 27.49 -24.80
C GLY A 301 -26.24 28.52 -25.32
N ALA A 302 -25.75 28.32 -26.54
CA ALA A 302 -24.93 29.32 -27.23
C ALA A 302 -25.83 30.42 -27.81
N TYR A 303 -25.80 31.60 -27.21
CA TYR A 303 -26.28 32.84 -27.84
C TYR A 303 -25.36 34.02 -27.48
N VAL A 304 -24.52 34.44 -28.44
CA VAL A 304 -24.02 35.81 -28.69
C VAL A 304 -23.51 35.74 -30.15
N GLY A 305 -23.84 36.59 -31.12
CA GLY A 305 -24.41 37.93 -31.14
C GLY A 305 -23.57 38.79 -32.09
N GLY A 306 -24.20 39.35 -33.14
CA GLY A 306 -23.69 40.44 -34.00
C GLY A 306 -23.37 40.03 -35.45
N MET A 307 -23.60 40.81 -36.51
CA MET A 307 -24.34 42.04 -36.81
C MET A 307 -24.12 42.26 -38.33
N LEU A 308 -25.16 42.51 -39.14
CA LEU A 308 -25.24 43.46 -40.29
C LEU A 308 -26.17 43.01 -41.44
N GLY A 309 -27.21 43.82 -41.67
CA GLY A 309 -27.63 44.27 -43.00
C GLY A 309 -28.38 43.30 -43.91
N ALA A 310 -29.72 43.36 -43.91
CA ALA A 310 -30.56 43.61 -45.09
C ALA A 310 -32.05 43.40 -44.74
N MET A 311 -32.85 44.47 -44.83
CA MET A 311 -34.25 44.37 -45.25
C MET A 311 -34.25 43.98 -46.75
N PRO A 312 -35.22 43.23 -47.30
CA PRO A 312 -36.64 43.59 -47.12
C PRO A 312 -37.65 42.43 -47.09
N ASP A 313 -38.91 42.86 -46.94
CA ASP A 313 -40.16 42.27 -47.43
C ASP A 313 -40.84 41.11 -46.68
N TYR A 314 -41.77 41.57 -45.85
CA TYR A 314 -43.09 41.00 -45.56
C TYR A 314 -43.72 40.22 -46.73
N ALA A 315 -44.00 38.94 -46.52
CA ALA A 315 -45.06 38.21 -47.24
C ALA A 315 -45.65 37.13 -46.33
N GLY A 316 -46.96 37.21 -46.14
CA GLY A 316 -47.74 36.36 -45.26
C GLY A 316 -47.97 34.93 -45.78
N PRO A 317 -48.86 34.19 -45.09
CA PRO A 317 -48.82 32.73 -45.00
C PRO A 317 -49.85 32.10 -45.94
N TYR A 318 -49.44 31.14 -46.79
CA TYR A 318 -50.28 30.04 -47.30
C TYR A 318 -49.41 29.12 -48.18
N GLY A 319 -49.66 27.80 -48.11
CA GLY A 319 -49.51 26.94 -49.28
C GLY A 319 -48.38 25.90 -49.26
N THR A 320 -48.73 24.70 -48.80
CA THR A 320 -48.62 23.42 -49.54
C THR A 320 -47.53 23.25 -50.60
N GLY A 321 -46.71 22.19 -50.44
CA GLY A 321 -45.90 21.65 -51.52
C GLY A 321 -45.35 20.26 -51.20
N ALA A 322 -46.10 19.23 -51.57
CA ALA A 322 -45.64 17.84 -51.63
C ALA A 322 -44.80 17.59 -52.90
N GLY A 323 -43.90 16.60 -52.85
CA GLY A 323 -43.22 15.99 -54.00
C GLY A 323 -41.69 15.94 -53.82
N ARG A 324 -41.11 14.81 -53.36
CA ARG A 324 -40.65 13.61 -54.11
C ARG A 324 -39.59 13.90 -55.18
N TYR A 325 -38.47 13.17 -55.07
CA TYR A 325 -37.60 12.52 -56.08
C TYR A 325 -36.21 12.40 -55.43
N GLY A 326 -35.49 11.28 -55.38
CA GLY A 326 -35.67 9.92 -55.89
C GLY A 326 -34.37 9.15 -55.59
N GLU A 327 -34.54 7.92 -55.09
CA GLU A 327 -33.83 6.65 -55.36
C GLU A 327 -32.72 6.60 -56.44
N PRO A 328 -31.82 5.58 -56.44
CA PRO A 328 -32.23 4.15 -56.47
C PRO A 328 -31.40 3.14 -55.65
N ASP A 329 -32.01 1.99 -55.37
CA ASP A 329 -31.50 0.69 -55.83
C ASP A 329 -32.57 -0.44 -55.69
N PHE A 330 -32.85 -1.07 -56.85
CA PHE A 330 -33.62 -2.29 -57.17
C PHE A 330 -35.15 -2.28 -57.27
#